data_AF-A0A6C0IK16-F1
#
_entry.id   AF-A0A6C0IK16-F1
#
_cell.length_a   1.000
_cell.length_b   1.000
_cell.length_c   1.000
_cell.angle_alpha   90.00
_cell.angle_beta   90.00
_cell.angle_gamma   90.00
#
_symmetry.space_group_name_H-M   'P 1'
#
loop_
_entity.id
_entity.type
_entity.pdbx_description
1 polymer ?
#
loop_
_entity_poly.entity_id
_entity_poly.type
_entity_poly.pdbx_seq_one_letter_code
_entity_poly.pdbx_strand_id
1 'polypeptide(L)'
;MDKHENMKVTDTDLLANRNKYSIDILEKNIEHLDKKILLATQTLTPEFCIKYILDLDIEGGGEESYIFDVCYILEFQKHITEKELQDLITISNDFLLKTAY
;
A
#
# COMPACT_ATOMS: atom_id res chain seq x y z
N MET A 1 -18.07 -20.97 15.44
CA MET A 1 -19.11 -19.96 15.13
C MET A 1 -18.37 -18.81 14.49
N ASP A 2 -18.03 -19.00 13.23
CA ASP A 2 -17.02 -18.22 12.53
C ASP A 2 -17.70 -17.06 11.82
N LYS A 3 -18.04 -16.05 12.62
CA LYS A 3 -18.47 -14.75 12.10
C LYS A 3 -17.24 -13.89 11.81
N HIS A 4 -16.37 -14.34 10.93
CA HIS A 4 -15.55 -13.40 10.18
C HIS A 4 -16.42 -12.92 9.02
N GLU A 5 -17.34 -12.01 9.34
CA GLU A 5 -18.11 -11.29 8.34
C GLU A 5 -17.13 -10.75 7.30
N ASN A 6 -17.40 -11.06 6.03
CA ASN A 6 -16.76 -10.46 4.86
C ASN A 6 -17.04 -8.96 4.90
N MET A 7 -16.30 -8.23 5.73
CA MET A 7 -16.41 -6.78 5.82
C MET A 7 -15.86 -6.20 4.52
N LYS A 8 -16.78 -5.85 3.63
CA LYS A 8 -16.47 -5.23 2.35
C LYS A 8 -16.31 -3.73 2.57
N VAL A 9 -15.06 -3.28 2.62
CA VAL A 9 -14.72 -1.86 2.72
C VAL A 9 -14.70 -1.28 1.31
N THR A 10 -15.33 -0.13 1.09
CA THR A 10 -15.28 0.60 -0.18
C THR A 10 -14.48 1.89 -0.05
N ASP A 11 -14.07 2.48 -1.17
CA ASP A 11 -13.40 3.79 -1.18
C ASP A 11 -14.25 4.89 -0.54
N THR A 12 -15.57 4.83 -0.72
CA THR A 12 -16.50 5.78 -0.08
C THR A 12 -16.47 5.61 1.44
N ASP A 13 -16.35 4.37 1.93
CA ASP A 13 -16.21 4.11 3.36
C ASP A 13 -14.89 4.65 3.91
N LEU A 14 -13.79 4.54 3.16
CA LEU A 14 -12.48 5.09 3.53
C LEU A 14 -12.52 6.63 3.61
N LEU A 15 -13.15 7.28 2.63
CA LEU A 15 -13.33 8.74 2.60
C LEU A 15 -14.18 9.23 3.77
N ALA A 16 -15.25 8.51 4.11
CA ALA A 16 -16.13 8.85 5.23
C ALA A 16 -15.53 8.50 6.60
N ASN A 17 -14.64 7.50 6.68
CA ASN A 17 -14.09 6.96 7.91
C ASN A 17 -12.55 6.89 7.86
N ARG A 18 -11.89 8.04 8.01
CA ARG A 18 -10.43 8.12 8.05
C ARG A 18 -9.85 7.37 9.24
N ASN A 19 -8.81 6.58 9.01
CA ASN A 19 -8.07 5.80 10.03
C ASN A 19 -8.93 4.86 10.89
N LYS A 20 -10.08 4.41 10.39
CA LYS A 20 -11.00 3.54 11.14
C LYS A 20 -10.65 2.06 11.00
N TYR A 21 -10.11 1.67 9.85
CA TYR A 21 -9.88 0.27 9.50
C TYR A 21 -8.45 -0.13 9.85
N SER A 22 -8.29 -1.33 10.42
CA SER A 22 -6.97 -1.90 10.69
C SER A 22 -6.31 -2.37 9.40
N ILE A 23 -4.99 -2.50 9.42
CA ILE A 23 -4.21 -3.00 8.29
C ILE A 23 -4.72 -4.36 7.80
N ASP A 24 -5.05 -5.30 8.70
CA ASP A 24 -5.62 -6.61 8.33
C ASP A 24 -6.92 -6.52 7.52
N ILE A 25 -7.76 -5.52 7.82
CA ILE A 25 -9.02 -5.31 7.08
C ILE A 25 -8.73 -4.73 5.70
N LEU A 26 -7.78 -3.79 5.63
CA LEU A 26 -7.35 -3.18 4.37
C LEU A 26 -6.69 -4.22 3.45
N GLU A 27 -5.80 -5.08 3.98
CA GLU A 27 -5.17 -6.17 3.21
C GLU A 27 -6.20 -7.10 2.58
N LYS A 28 -7.29 -7.42 3.29
CA LYS A 28 -8.36 -8.29 2.77
C LYS A 28 -9.23 -7.63 1.70
N ASN A 29 -9.19 -6.30 1.59
CA ASN A 29 -10.02 -5.54 0.64
C ASN A 29 -9.17 -4.86 -0.45
N ILE A 30 -7.85 -5.05 -0.44
CA ILE A 30 -6.91 -4.27 -1.26
C ILE A 30 -7.16 -4.38 -2.77
N GLU A 31 -7.65 -5.53 -3.24
CA GLU A 31 -7.83 -5.82 -4.67
C GLU A 31 -8.81 -4.85 -5.37
N HIS A 32 -9.77 -4.27 -4.63
CA HIS A 32 -10.78 -3.36 -5.18
C HIS A 32 -10.72 -1.94 -4.63
N LEU A 33 -9.72 -1.63 -3.79
CA LEU A 33 -9.56 -0.30 -3.19
C LEU A 33 -8.58 0.56 -4.00
N ASP A 34 -8.87 1.86 -4.08
CA ASP A 34 -8.00 2.79 -4.77
C ASP A 34 -6.77 3.16 -3.90
N LYS A 35 -5.57 2.96 -4.47
CA LYS A 35 -4.29 3.21 -3.80
C LYS A 35 -4.14 4.68 -3.35
N LYS A 36 -4.63 5.65 -4.13
CA LYS A 36 -4.58 7.09 -3.77
C LYS A 36 -5.52 7.39 -2.62
N ILE A 37 -6.72 6.82 -2.64
CA ILE A 37 -7.68 6.98 -1.54
C ILE A 37 -7.13 6.37 -0.25
N LEU A 38 -6.52 5.18 -0.32
CA LEU A 38 -5.83 4.57 0.81
C LEU A 38 -4.75 5.49 1.39
N LEU A 39 -3.82 5.97 0.55
CA LEU A 39 -2.76 6.89 0.95
C LEU A 39 -3.29 8.20 1.55
N ALA A 40 -4.40 8.73 1.04
CA ALA A 40 -4.95 10.01 1.49
C ALA A 40 -5.82 9.91 2.75
N THR A 41 -6.35 8.72 3.07
CA THR A 41 -7.35 8.56 4.12
C THR A 41 -6.89 7.72 5.31
N GLN A 42 -5.91 6.82 5.11
CA GLN A 42 -5.45 5.88 6.12
C GLN A 42 -3.98 6.13 6.51
N THR A 43 -3.64 5.81 7.75
CA THR A 43 -2.26 5.71 8.24
C THR A 43 -1.76 4.29 8.01
N LEU A 44 -1.00 4.11 6.94
CA LEU A 44 -0.46 2.83 6.49
C LEU A 44 0.92 2.57 7.13
N THR A 45 1.31 1.31 7.23
CA THR A 45 2.66 0.95 7.68
C THR A 45 3.63 0.92 6.49
N PRO A 46 4.94 1.08 6.72
CA PRO A 46 5.95 0.97 5.66
C PRO A 46 5.84 -0.35 4.88
N GLU A 47 5.62 -1.46 5.57
CA GLU A 47 5.50 -2.79 4.96
C GLU A 47 4.28 -2.88 4.02
N PHE A 48 3.15 -2.32 4.46
CA PHE A 48 1.93 -2.29 3.63
C PHE A 48 2.15 -1.45 2.36
N CYS A 49 2.79 -0.28 2.51
CA CYS A 49 3.13 0.59 1.39
C CYS A 49 4.01 -0.13 0.36
N ILE A 50 5.08 -0.80 0.78
CA ILE A 50 5.97 -1.53 -0.15
C ILE A 50 5.27 -2.71 -0.81
N LYS A 51 4.40 -3.41 -0.08
CA LYS A 51 3.77 -4.64 -0.56
C LYS A 51 2.60 -4.41 -1.54
N TYR A 52 1.83 -3.34 -1.35
CA TYR A 52 0.57 -3.14 -2.08
C TYR A 52 0.46 -1.80 -2.81
N ILE A 53 1.18 -0.77 -2.36
CA ILE A 53 1.07 0.57 -2.93
C ILE A 53 2.21 0.84 -3.91
N LEU A 54 3.46 0.56 -3.50
CA LEU A 54 4.67 0.81 -4.27
C LEU A 54 4.55 0.13 -5.63
N ASP A 55 4.59 0.97 -6.65
CA ASP A 55 4.44 0.54 -8.03
C ASP A 55 5.46 1.31 -8.87
N LEU A 56 6.60 0.66 -9.07
CA LEU A 56 7.72 1.16 -9.87
C LEU A 56 7.63 0.70 -11.32
N ASP A 57 6.58 -0.06 -11.65
CA ASP A 57 6.40 -0.58 -12.99
C ASP A 57 5.84 0.51 -13.92
N ILE A 58 6.57 0.77 -15.00
CA ILE A 58 6.21 1.72 -16.06
C ILE A 58 5.94 0.94 -17.36
N GLU A 59 5.82 -0.40 -17.32
CA GLU A 59 5.70 -1.26 -18.51
C GLU A 59 4.46 -0.98 -19.39
N GLY A 60 3.55 -0.09 -18.95
CA GLY A 60 2.36 0.29 -19.69
C GLY A 60 2.43 1.55 -20.57
N GLY A 61 3.43 2.44 -20.40
CA GLY A 61 3.67 3.60 -21.27
C GLY A 61 2.46 4.42 -21.73
N GLY A 62 1.36 4.44 -20.98
CA GLY A 62 0.16 5.22 -21.28
C GLY A 62 0.14 6.51 -20.47
N GLU A 63 -0.42 7.60 -21.01
CA GLU A 63 -0.46 8.94 -20.40
C GLU A 63 -1.07 8.99 -18.98
N GLU A 64 -1.71 7.91 -18.52
CA GLU A 64 -2.36 7.80 -17.20
C GLU A 64 -1.62 6.88 -16.21
N SER A 65 -0.41 6.41 -16.56
CA SER A 65 0.39 5.51 -15.71
C SER A 65 0.92 6.30 -14.51
N TYR A 66 0.17 6.29 -13.42
CA TYR A 66 0.56 6.98 -12.19
C TYR A 66 1.58 6.13 -11.43
N ILE A 67 2.80 6.64 -11.32
CA ILE A 67 3.88 5.96 -10.58
C ILE A 67 3.65 6.19 -9.09
N PHE A 68 3.52 5.10 -8.33
CA PHE A 68 3.45 5.15 -6.88
C PHE A 68 4.85 4.85 -6.34
N ASP A 69 5.77 5.81 -6.49
CA ASP A 69 7.13 5.68 -6.00
C ASP A 69 7.24 6.01 -4.50
N VAL A 70 8.45 5.82 -3.97
CA VAL A 70 8.79 6.12 -2.57
C VAL A 70 8.48 7.59 -2.24
N CYS A 71 8.86 8.52 -3.12
CA CYS A 71 8.63 9.95 -2.91
C CYS A 71 7.13 10.25 -2.76
N TYR A 72 6.31 9.72 -3.67
CA TYR A 72 4.87 9.91 -3.66
C TYR A 72 4.24 9.37 -2.38
N ILE A 73 4.65 8.17 -1.94
CA ILE A 73 4.14 7.60 -0.68
C ILE A 73 4.47 8.51 0.51
N LEU A 74 5.69 9.06 0.57
CA LEU A 74 6.15 9.94 1.65
C LEU A 74 5.42 11.29 1.69
N GLU A 75 4.95 11.80 0.54
CA GLU A 75 4.15 13.03 0.49
C GLU A 75 2.84 12.89 1.30
N PHE A 76 2.25 11.70 1.30
CA PHE A 76 1.00 11.40 2.01
C PHE A 76 1.25 10.81 3.40
N GLN A 77 2.22 9.91 3.54
CA GLN A 77 2.50 9.15 4.76
C GLN A 77 3.70 9.74 5.50
N LYS A 78 3.57 10.99 5.97
CA LYS A 78 4.67 11.76 6.59
C LYS A 78 5.24 11.18 7.88
N HIS A 79 4.57 10.20 8.50
CA HIS A 79 5.09 9.46 9.64
C HIS A 79 6.12 8.39 9.25
N ILE A 80 6.16 8.01 7.98
CA ILE A 80 7.13 7.07 7.43
C ILE A 80 8.35 7.84 6.95
N THR A 81 9.54 7.33 7.22
CA THR A 81 10.78 7.87 6.68
C THR A 81 11.19 7.16 5.41
N GLU A 82 11.88 7.90 4.52
CA GLU A 82 12.45 7.33 3.29
C GLU A 82 13.34 6.13 3.58
N LYS A 83 14.12 6.22 4.66
CA LYS A 83 15.02 5.16 5.09
C LYS A 83 14.27 3.86 5.42
N GLU A 84 13.14 3.93 6.13
CA GLU A 84 12.34 2.75 6.44
C GLU A 84 11.84 2.04 5.19
N LEU A 85 11.39 2.81 4.18
CA LEU A 85 10.95 2.25 2.90
C LEU A 85 12.12 1.64 2.13
N GLN A 86 13.26 2.33 2.05
CA GLN A 86 14.46 1.83 1.35
C GLN A 86 15.05 0.58 1.99
N ASP A 87 15.10 0.54 3.33
CA ASP A 87 15.57 -0.63 4.07
C ASP A 87 14.68 -1.85 3.74
N LEU A 88 13.36 -1.68 3.69
CA LEU A 88 12.41 -2.74 3.32
C LEU A 88 12.54 -3.18 1.85
N ILE A 89 12.71 -2.24 0.91
CA ILE A 89 12.93 -2.55 -0.52
C ILE A 89 14.20 -3.37 -0.68
N THR A 90 15.28 -2.97 -0.01
CA THR A 90 16.58 -3.66 -0.07
C THR A 90 16.48 -5.06 0.49
N ILE A 91 15.81 -5.24 1.64
CA ILE A 91 15.56 -6.56 2.25
C ILE A 91 14.72 -7.44 1.31
N SER A 92 13.66 -6.89 0.73
CA SER A 92 12.78 -7.61 -0.21
C SER A 92 13.56 -8.12 -1.44
N ASN A 93 14.37 -7.25 -2.04
CA ASN A 93 15.21 -7.59 -3.20
C ASN A 93 16.29 -8.63 -2.85
N ASP A 94 16.93 -8.51 -1.68
CA ASP A 94 17.92 -9.50 -1.21
C ASP A 94 17.29 -10.89 -0.98
N PHE A 95 16.04 -10.95 -0.51
CA PHE A 95 15.30 -12.21 -0.37
C PHE A 95 14.95 -12.85 -1.72
N LEU A 96 14.52 -12.05 -2.71
CA LEU A 96 14.27 -12.53 -4.06
C LEU A 96 15.54 -13.06 -4.74
N LEU A 97 16.68 -12.39 -4.53
CA LEU A 97 17.96 -12.85 -5.07
C LEU A 97 18.46 -14.12 -4.40
N LYS A 98 18.20 -14.33 -3.10
CA LYS A 98 18.61 -15.53 -2.36
C LYS A 98 17.78 -16.78 -2.64
N THR A 99 16.54 -16.61 -3.11
CA THR A 99 15.65 -17.73 -3.45
C THR A 99 15.75 -18.16 -4.92
N ALA A 100 16.47 -17.38 -5.74
CA ALA A 100 16.69 -17.65 -7.15
C ALA A 100 17.92 -18.55 -7.45
N TYR A 101 18.63 -19.05 -6.43
CA TYR A 101 19.80 -19.95 -6.56
C TYR A 101 19.61 -21.29 -5.84
#